data_AF-A0A9R0S7I5-F1
#
_entry.id   AF-A0A9R0S7I5-F1
#
_cell.length_a   1.000
_cell.length_b   1.000
_cell.length_c   1.000
_cell.angle_alpha   90.00
_cell.angle_beta   90.00
_cell.angle_gamma   90.00
#
_symmetry.space_group_name_H-M   'P 1'
#
loop_
_entity.id
_entity.type
_entity.pdbx_description
1 polymer ?
#
loop_
_entity_poly.entity_id
_entity_poly.type
_entity_poly.pdbx_seq_one_letter_code
_entity_poly.pdbx_strand_id
1 'polypeptide(L)'
;MVQIKEFRIIMPMLMEEYEIGLSYTIIKMEQQNTNGKEGVEVLQQVPFEDDELGEGQFTSKVYHLQSKIPSWMKGFASASSLAVHEDSWSAYPKSRTG
;
A
#
# COMPACT_ATOMS: atom_id res chain seq x y z
N MET A 1 5.26 19.43 12.61
CA MET A 1 6.58 19.31 11.93
C MET A 1 6.53 18.04 11.11
N VAL A 2 6.81 18.11 9.81
CA VAL A 2 6.83 16.94 8.92
C VAL A 2 8.26 16.39 8.86
N GLN A 3 8.42 15.07 8.84
CA GLN A 3 9.73 14.42 8.67
C GLN A 3 9.77 13.72 7.31
N ILE A 4 10.80 14.00 6.52
CA ILE A 4 11.02 13.39 5.20
C ILE A 4 12.25 12.48 5.29
N LYS A 5 12.12 11.24 4.79
CA LYS A 5 13.20 10.25 4.70
C LYS A 5 13.14 9.55 3.35
N GLU A 6 14.31 9.39 2.72
CA GLU A 6 14.46 8.65 1.46
C GLU A 6 15.07 7.27 1.75
N PHE A 7 14.43 6.21 1.26
CA PHE A 7 14.91 4.84 1.36
C PHE A 7 15.41 4.37 -0.01
N ARG A 8 16.69 4.03 -0.11
CA ARG A 8 17.31 3.51 -1.34
C ARG A 8 17.48 2.01 -1.22
N ILE A 9 16.74 1.25 -2.02
CA ILE A 9 16.75 -0.22 -2.01
C ILE A 9 17.37 -0.70 -3.32
N ILE A 10 18.60 -1.22 -3.26
CA ILE A 10 19.28 -1.79 -4.43
C ILE A 10 18.78 -3.23 -4.61
N MET A 11 18.28 -3.54 -5.80
CA MET A 11 17.76 -4.88 -6.14
C MET A 11 18.59 -5.51 -7.26
N PRO A 12 18.95 -6.80 -7.18
CA PRO A 12 19.69 -7.51 -8.22
C PRO A 12 18.74 -8.04 -9.31
N MET A 13 17.89 -7.18 -9.86
CA MET A 13 16.89 -7.52 -10.88
C MET A 13 16.78 -6.38 -11.90
N LEU A 14 16.35 -6.69 -13.11
CA LEU A 14 16.02 -5.70 -14.13
C LEU A 14 14.71 -4.96 -13.77
N MET A 15 14.48 -3.80 -14.39
CA MET A 15 13.28 -3.00 -14.13
C MET A 15 12.01 -3.77 -14.52
N GLU A 16 12.03 -4.50 -15.62
CA GLU A 16 10.89 -5.26 -16.11
C GLU A 16 10.56 -6.44 -15.18
N GLU A 17 11.59 -7.09 -14.64
CA GLU A 17 11.43 -8.15 -13.64
C GLU A 17 10.90 -7.60 -12.31
N TYR A 18 11.36 -6.41 -11.92
CA TYR A 18 10.91 -5.74 -10.71
C TYR A 18 9.44 -5.35 -10.77
N GLU A 19 8.93 -4.87 -11.90
CA GLU A 19 7.52 -4.53 -12.07
C GLU A 19 6.59 -5.73 -11.80
N ILE A 20 6.92 -6.87 -12.42
CA ILE A 20 6.18 -8.12 -12.25
C ILE A 20 6.33 -8.64 -10.81
N GLY A 21 7.56 -8.64 -10.29
CA GLY A 21 7.87 -9.12 -8.94
C GLY A 21 7.21 -8.29 -7.84
N LEU A 22 7.16 -6.97 -8.00
CA LEU A 22 6.49 -6.04 -7.08
C LEU A 22 4.99 -6.32 -7.05
N SER A 23 4.35 -6.42 -8.23
CA SER A 23 2.92 -6.71 -8.35
C SER A 23 2.55 -8.04 -7.70
N TYR A 24 3.33 -9.10 -7.95
CA TYR A 24 3.17 -10.39 -7.28
C TYR A 24 3.30 -10.27 -5.76
N THR A 25 4.33 -9.55 -5.29
CA THR A 25 4.62 -9.41 -3.86
C THR A 25 3.49 -8.67 -3.14
N ILE A 26 2.93 -7.61 -3.74
CA ILE A 26 1.78 -6.87 -3.19
C ILE A 26 0.59 -7.82 -3.01
N ILE A 27 0.17 -8.50 -4.07
CA ILE A 27 -0.98 -9.43 -4.03
C ILE A 27 -0.73 -10.56 -3.00
N LYS A 28 0.48 -11.11 -2.99
CA LYS A 28 0.83 -12.20 -2.08
C LYS A 28 0.80 -11.75 -0.62
N MET A 29 1.34 -10.57 -0.33
CA MET A 29 1.35 -10.01 1.01
C MET A 29 -0.05 -9.66 1.48
N GLU A 30 -0.91 -9.11 0.63
CA GLU A 30 -2.32 -8.87 0.95
C GLU A 30 -3.02 -10.17 1.33
N GLN A 31 -2.90 -11.21 0.52
CA GLN A 31 -3.49 -12.53 0.81
C GLN A 31 -3.00 -13.13 2.13
N GLN A 32 -1.72 -13.01 2.45
CA GLN A 32 -1.16 -13.52 3.70
C GLN A 32 -1.58 -12.71 4.92
N ASN A 33 -1.86 -11.43 4.72
CA ASN A 33 -2.18 -10.50 5.79
C ASN A 33 -3.67 -10.32 6.03
N THR A 34 -4.51 -10.80 5.11
CA THR A 34 -5.97 -10.76 5.22
C THR A 34 -6.53 -12.05 5.81
N ASN A 35 -7.37 -11.89 6.82
CA ASN A 35 -8.18 -12.93 7.43
C ASN A 35 -9.64 -12.45 7.51
N GLY A 36 -10.54 -13.23 8.13
CA GLY A 36 -11.98 -12.90 8.15
C GLY A 36 -12.37 -11.62 8.90
N LYS A 37 -11.46 -10.95 9.63
CA LYS A 37 -11.75 -9.72 10.40
C LYS A 37 -10.73 -8.60 10.24
N GLU A 38 -9.53 -8.89 9.75
CA GLU A 38 -8.42 -7.95 9.63
C GLU A 38 -7.69 -8.17 8.30
N GLY A 39 -6.98 -7.14 7.80
CA GLY A 39 -6.27 -7.24 6.53
C GLY A 39 -6.51 -6.07 5.61
N VAL A 40 -6.42 -6.34 4.31
CA VAL A 40 -6.52 -5.35 3.25
C VAL A 40 -7.84 -5.53 2.51
N GLU A 41 -8.60 -4.45 2.42
CA GLU A 41 -9.82 -4.33 1.64
C GLU A 41 -9.56 -3.38 0.46
N VAL A 42 -9.77 -3.87 -0.77
CA VAL A 42 -9.63 -3.05 -1.98
C VAL A 42 -11.00 -2.43 -2.29
N LEU A 43 -11.11 -1.10 -2.17
CA LEU A 43 -12.35 -0.37 -2.40
C LEU A 43 -12.56 -0.06 -3.88
N GLN A 44 -11.50 0.36 -4.56
CA GLN A 44 -11.53 0.78 -5.95
C GLN A 44 -10.22 0.44 -6.64
N GLN A 45 -10.32 0.00 -7.89
CA GLN A 45 -9.18 -0.17 -8.78
C GLN A 45 -9.59 0.25 -10.19
N VAL A 46 -9.08 1.39 -10.67
CA VAL A 46 -9.47 1.98 -11.96
C VAL A 46 -8.27 2.60 -12.67
N PRO A 47 -8.22 2.52 -14.01
CA PRO A 47 -7.18 3.20 -14.76
C PRO A 47 -7.27 4.71 -14.55
N PHE A 48 -6.12 5.39 -14.60
CA PHE A 48 -6.05 6.84 -14.56
C PHE A 48 -5.04 7.35 -15.60
N GLU A 49 -5.18 8.63 -15.93
CA GLU A 49 -4.24 9.40 -16.74
C GLU A 49 -3.94 10.70 -15.99
N ASP A 50 -2.67 11.04 -15.85
CA ASP A 50 -2.18 12.21 -15.11
C ASP A 50 -1.05 12.89 -15.89
N ASP A 51 -1.00 14.22 -15.87
CA ASP A 51 -0.03 14.99 -16.64
C ASP A 51 1.43 14.78 -16.20
N GLU A 52 1.67 14.42 -14.92
CA GLU A 52 3.02 14.25 -14.35
C GLU A 52 3.45 12.78 -14.26
N LEU A 53 2.51 11.90 -13.89
CA LEU A 53 2.76 10.47 -13.72
C LEU A 53 2.53 9.67 -15.01
N GLY A 54 1.71 10.17 -15.93
CA GLY A 54 1.28 9.46 -17.13
C GLY A 54 0.08 8.54 -16.89
N GLU A 55 -0.06 7.52 -17.74
CA GLU A 55 -1.11 6.50 -17.62
C GLU A 55 -0.74 5.44 -16.59
N GLY A 56 -1.72 5.00 -15.80
CA GLY A 56 -1.49 4.01 -14.76
C GLY A 56 -2.75 3.44 -14.12
N GLN A 57 -2.56 2.87 -12.93
CA GLN A 57 -3.64 2.31 -12.11
C GLN A 57 -3.77 3.04 -10.78
N PHE A 58 -4.99 3.49 -10.49
CA PHE A 58 -5.37 4.05 -9.21
C PHE A 58 -5.99 2.94 -8.36
N THR A 59 -5.55 2.81 -7.12
CA THR A 59 -6.12 1.86 -6.17
C THR A 59 -6.37 2.54 -4.84
N SER A 60 -7.57 2.37 -4.30
CA SER A 60 -7.93 2.81 -2.95
C SER A 60 -8.16 1.60 -2.06
N LYS A 61 -7.50 1.56 -0.91
CA LYS A 61 -7.51 0.43 0.02
C LYS A 61 -7.74 0.88 1.46
N VAL A 62 -8.29 -0.04 2.26
CA VAL A 62 -8.38 0.08 3.71
C VAL A 62 -7.63 -1.06 4.37
N TYR A 63 -6.68 -0.70 5.24
CA TYR A 63 -5.94 -1.64 6.08
C TYR A 63 -6.56 -1.69 7.48
N HIS A 64 -7.10 -2.84 7.85
CA HIS A 64 -7.64 -3.13 9.17
C HIS A 64 -6.55 -3.80 10.04
N LEU A 65 -5.96 -3.05 10.98
CA LEU A 65 -4.69 -3.42 11.67
C LEU A 65 -4.84 -3.79 13.16
N GLN A 66 -6.03 -4.15 13.63
CA GLN A 66 -6.34 -4.24 15.06
C GLN A 66 -5.42 -5.18 15.85
N SER A 67 -5.05 -6.35 15.32
CA SER A 67 -4.10 -7.26 15.97
C SER A 67 -2.63 -6.94 15.68
N LYS A 68 -2.34 -6.13 14.65
CA LYS A 68 -0.99 -5.85 14.15
C LYS A 68 -0.33 -4.62 14.74
N ILE A 69 -1.08 -3.80 15.49
CA ILE A 69 -0.53 -2.64 16.19
C ILE A 69 0.11 -3.01 17.55
N PRO A 70 1.11 -2.24 18.01
CA PRO A 70 1.70 -2.42 19.33
C PRO A 70 0.68 -2.34 20.48
N SER A 71 0.84 -3.20 21.49
CA SER A 71 -0.12 -3.29 22.61
C SER A 71 -0.32 -1.99 23.38
N TRP A 72 0.72 -1.14 23.49
CA TRP A 72 0.62 0.15 24.18
C TRP A 72 -0.34 1.13 23.48
N MET A 73 -0.57 0.97 22.16
CA MET A 73 -1.46 1.83 21.37
C MET A 73 -2.93 1.44 21.53
N LYS A 74 -3.22 0.18 21.88
CA LYS A 74 -4.58 -0.32 22.12
C LYS A 74 -5.26 0.33 23.33
N GLY A 75 -4.50 0.96 24.23
CA GLY A 75 -5.04 1.62 25.42
C GLY A 75 -5.81 2.91 25.14
N PHE A 76 -5.65 3.52 23.97
CA PHE A 76 -6.27 4.81 23.64
C PHE A 76 -6.83 4.91 22.21
N ALA A 77 -6.51 3.98 21.31
CA ALA A 77 -7.11 3.91 19.97
C ALA A 77 -8.25 2.89 19.94
N SER A 78 -9.43 3.31 19.48
CA SER A 78 -10.56 2.40 19.25
C SER A 78 -10.31 1.54 18.00
N ALA A 79 -10.98 0.39 17.89
CA ALA A 79 -10.81 -0.51 16.75
C ALA A 79 -11.10 0.13 15.38
N SER A 80 -11.96 1.16 15.33
CA SER A 80 -12.26 1.93 14.12
C SER A 80 -11.19 2.97 13.80
N SER A 81 -10.46 3.48 14.80
CA SER A 81 -9.31 4.37 14.60
C SER A 81 -8.06 3.62 14.09
N LEU A 82 -8.12 2.30 13.96
CA LEU A 82 -7.03 1.44 13.49
C LEU A 82 -7.20 1.00 12.03
N ALA A 83 -8.13 1.64 11.32
CA ALA A 83 -8.23 1.55 9.87
C ALA A 83 -7.32 2.61 9.24
N VAL A 84 -6.46 2.21 8.31
CA VAL A 84 -5.61 3.11 7.52
C VAL A 84 -6.11 3.11 6.09
N HIS A 85 -6.40 4.28 5.55
CA HIS A 85 -6.72 4.46 4.15
C HIS A 85 -5.42 4.66 3.37
N GLU A 86 -5.30 3.97 2.26
CA GLU A 86 -4.20 4.13 1.31
C GLU A 86 -4.81 4.43 -0.06
N ASP A 87 -4.41 5.56 -0.63
CA ASP A 87 -4.68 5.87 -2.02
C ASP A 87 -3.35 5.82 -2.80
N SER A 88 -3.31 5.00 -3.85
CA SER A 88 -2.09 4.71 -4.60
C SER A 88 -2.28 4.93 -6.10
N TRP A 89 -1.36 5.68 -6.70
CA TRP A 89 -1.27 5.95 -8.14
C TRP A 89 0.00 5.29 -8.67
N SER A 90 -0.16 4.17 -9.36
CA SER A 90 0.93 3.38 -9.92
C SER A 90 1.04 3.60 -11.43
N ALA A 91 2.08 4.31 -11.87
CA ALA A 91 2.40 4.53 -13.28
C ALA A 91 3.88 4.16 -13.49
N TYR A 92 4.13 2.85 -13.62
CA TYR A 92 5.49 2.30 -13.60
C TYR A 92 6.42 3.03 -14.60
N PRO A 93 7.63 3.46 -14.19
CA PRO A 93 8.35 3.12 -12.95
C PRO A 93 8.07 4.02 -11.74
N LYS A 94 7.18 5.00 -11.87
CA LYS A 94 6.84 5.92 -10.78
C LYS A 94 5.59 5.46 -10.05
N SER A 95 5.54 5.74 -8.75
CA SER A 95 4.31 5.58 -7.98
C SER A 95 4.22 6.67 -6.92
N ARG A 96 2.99 7.02 -6.55
CA ARG A 96 2.67 7.92 -5.45
C ARG A 96 1.65 7.24 -4.57
N THR A 97 1.85 7.28 -3.26
CA THR A 97 0.93 6.72 -2.27
C THR A 97 0.72 7.71 -1.14
N GLY A 98 -0.54 7.89 -0.72
CA GLY A 98 -0.97 8.85 0.30
C GLY A 98 -1.85 8.22 1.36
#